data_AF-D0UNU8-F1
#
_entry.id   AF-D0UNU8-F1
#
_cell.length_a   1.000
_cell.length_b   1.000
_cell.length_c   1.000
_cell.angle_alpha   90.00
_cell.angle_beta   90.00
_cell.angle_gamma   90.00
#
_symmetry.space_group_name_H-M   'P 1'
#
loop_
_entity.id
_entity.type
_entity.pdbx_description
1 polymer ?
#
loop_
_entity_poly.entity_id
_entity_poly.type
_entity_poly.pdbx_seq_one_letter_code
_entity_poly.pdbx_strand_id
1 'polypeptide(L)'
;SQLTSTATRTVNKHGDEIITNTTSNYESQTFKSKTEWRVRAISSTNLHLRTNHIYVSSDDIKEAGYTYILPKNVLKKFIVISDLRAQIAGYLYGVSPSDNPQVKEIRCIVIPPQWGTHQTVHLPVVTPQHELLNDMEPLGWLHTQPNELPQLSPQDITTHAKIMSDRPSWDGDKAIVITCSFTPGSCSLTAYKLTPSGFEWGRQNT
;
A
#
# COMPACT_ATOMS: atom_id res chain seq x y z
N SER A 1 23.33 1.36 40.09
CA SER A 1 23.68 1.00 38.70
C SER A 1 25.03 1.61 38.38
N GLN A 2 26.08 0.82 38.21
CA GLN A 2 27.42 1.32 37.86
C GLN A 2 27.41 1.78 36.40
N LEU A 3 27.76 3.05 36.13
CA LEU A 3 28.00 3.57 34.78
C LEU A 3 29.38 3.11 34.31
N THR A 4 29.43 2.18 33.36
CA THR A 4 30.69 1.72 32.76
C THR A 4 31.02 2.63 31.57
N SER A 5 32.03 3.51 31.72
CA SER A 5 32.52 4.36 30.63
C SER A 5 33.37 3.53 29.65
N THR A 6 33.09 3.62 28.35
CA THR A 6 33.88 2.92 27.31
C THR A 6 34.82 3.91 26.64
N ALA A 7 36.12 3.64 26.66
CA ALA A 7 37.13 4.44 25.97
C ALA A 7 37.42 3.81 24.59
N THR A 8 37.23 4.58 23.51
CA THR A 8 37.56 4.14 22.15
C THR A 8 38.80 4.90 21.66
N ARG A 9 39.84 4.16 21.25
CA ARG A 9 41.06 4.71 20.64
C ARG A 9 40.97 4.63 19.13
N THR A 10 41.13 5.76 18.45
CA THR A 10 41.22 5.85 16.98
C THR A 10 42.48 6.62 16.59
N VAL A 11 42.97 6.44 15.37
CA VAL A 11 44.17 7.11 14.87
C VAL A 11 43.79 7.91 13.63
N ASN A 12 44.19 9.19 13.58
CA ASN A 12 43.91 10.05 12.43
C ASN A 12 44.85 9.72 11.25
N LYS A 13 44.61 10.32 10.08
CA LYS A 13 45.44 10.13 8.88
C LYS A 13 46.91 10.58 9.01
N HIS A 14 47.25 11.30 10.09
CA HIS A 14 48.59 11.78 10.40
C HIS A 14 49.29 10.95 11.50
N GLY A 15 48.63 9.91 12.03
CA GLY A 15 49.19 9.03 13.05
C GLY A 15 48.94 9.48 14.49
N ASP A 16 48.20 10.56 14.72
CA ASP A 16 47.89 11.01 16.07
C ASP A 16 46.77 10.17 16.69
N GLU A 17 46.96 9.77 17.94
CA GLU A 17 45.96 9.02 18.71
C GLU A 17 44.86 9.95 19.22
N ILE A 18 43.62 9.62 18.90
CA ILE A 18 42.41 10.27 19.43
C ILE A 18 41.73 9.27 20.37
N ILE A 19 41.61 9.65 21.64
CA ILE A 19 40.93 8.85 22.67
C ILE A 19 39.60 9.52 23.01
N THR A 20 38.49 8.86 22.68
CA THR A 20 37.14 9.34 22.96
C THR A 20 36.52 8.49 24.08
N ASN A 21 36.15 9.13 25.18
CA ASN A 21 35.49 8.48 26.31
C ASN A 21 33.99 8.69 26.22
N THR A 22 33.25 7.60 26.09
CA THR A 22 31.79 7.61 25.98
C THR A 22 31.18 7.16 27.30
N THR A 23 30.51 8.08 27.99
CA THR A 23 29.91 7.84 29.32
C THR A 23 28.41 7.51 29.27
N SER A 24 27.75 7.71 28.13
CA SER A 24 26.32 7.43 27.94
C SER A 24 26.07 6.37 26.86
N ASN A 25 25.16 5.41 27.12
CA ASN A 25 24.73 4.42 26.12
C ASN A 25 24.15 5.04 24.84
N TYR A 26 23.68 6.28 24.90
CA TYR A 26 23.15 7.02 23.74
C TYR A 26 24.23 7.33 22.71
N GLU A 27 25.43 7.65 23.15
CA GLU A 27 26.55 8.10 22.32
C GLU A 27 27.27 6.93 21.61
N SER A 28 27.05 5.70 22.07
CA SER A 28 27.51 4.46 21.40
C SER A 28 26.54 3.97 20.32
N GLN A 29 25.35 4.57 20.18
CA GLN A 29 24.43 4.19 19.13
C GLN A 29 24.90 4.77 17.81
N THR A 30 25.58 3.96 17.00
CA THR A 30 25.80 4.27 15.58
C THR A 30 24.46 4.62 14.96
N PHE A 31 24.28 5.90 14.60
CA PHE A 31 23.14 6.36 13.84
C PHE A 31 23.18 5.70 12.45
N LYS A 32 22.50 4.57 12.32
CA LYS A 32 22.20 3.99 11.01
C LYS A 32 20.98 4.74 10.49
N SER A 33 21.11 5.42 9.36
CA SER A 33 19.97 5.86 8.55
C SER A 33 19.12 4.62 8.24
N LYS A 34 18.07 4.38 9.04
CA LYS A 34 17.26 3.15 9.06
C LYS A 34 16.32 3.05 7.85
N THR A 35 16.88 3.00 6.66
CA THR A 35 16.21 2.43 5.50
C THR A 35 17.21 1.57 4.76
N GLU A 36 17.09 0.26 4.97
CA GLU A 36 17.72 -0.83 4.19
C GLU A 36 17.20 -0.83 2.74
N TRP A 37 17.27 0.32 2.06
CA TRP A 37 16.75 0.50 0.71
C TRP A 37 17.47 -0.39 -0.29
N ARG A 38 18.76 -0.69 -0.05
CA ARG A 38 19.54 -1.63 -0.89
C ARG A 38 19.00 -3.05 -0.80
N VAL A 39 18.78 -3.55 0.42
CA VAL A 39 18.21 -4.88 0.64
C VAL A 39 16.81 -4.97 0.04
N ARG A 40 16.00 -3.92 0.22
CA ARG A 40 14.66 -3.81 -0.38
C ARG A 40 14.69 -3.76 -1.91
N ALA A 41 15.61 -3.00 -2.50
CA ALA A 41 15.78 -2.91 -3.95
C ALA A 41 16.16 -4.27 -4.55
N ILE A 42 17.12 -4.98 -3.93
CA ILE A 42 17.50 -6.34 -4.33
C ILE A 42 16.31 -7.30 -4.17
N SER A 43 15.56 -7.21 -3.08
CA SER A 43 14.41 -8.09 -2.86
C SER A 43 13.29 -7.84 -3.88
N SER A 44 13.10 -6.58 -4.29
CA SER A 44 12.05 -6.17 -5.22
C SER A 44 12.28 -6.70 -6.65
N THR A 45 13.52 -7.02 -7.04
CA THR A 45 13.80 -7.66 -8.35
C THR A 45 13.10 -9.01 -8.48
N ASN A 46 12.78 -9.67 -7.37
CA ASN A 46 12.15 -10.98 -7.32
C ASN A 46 10.61 -10.92 -7.20
N LEU A 47 10.00 -9.73 -7.18
CA LEU A 47 8.53 -9.58 -7.09
C LEU A 47 7.79 -10.29 -8.23
N HIS A 48 8.39 -10.35 -9.42
CA HIS A 48 7.82 -11.05 -10.57
C HIS A 48 7.55 -12.54 -10.29
N LEU A 49 8.34 -13.21 -9.45
CA LEU A 49 8.14 -14.61 -9.09
C LEU A 49 6.81 -14.84 -8.37
N ARG A 50 6.38 -13.87 -7.55
CA ARG A 50 5.12 -13.94 -6.81
C ARG A 50 3.91 -13.88 -7.73
N THR A 51 4.06 -13.32 -8.93
CA THR A 51 2.96 -13.20 -9.91
C THR A 51 2.51 -14.54 -10.50
N ASN A 52 3.26 -15.62 -10.25
CA ASN A 52 2.89 -16.98 -10.62
C ASN A 52 1.89 -17.59 -9.65
N HIS A 53 1.87 -17.13 -8.40
CA HIS A 53 1.01 -17.64 -7.33
C HIS A 53 0.19 -16.49 -6.74
N ILE A 54 -1.00 -16.29 -7.30
CA ILE A 54 -1.94 -15.25 -6.89
C ILE A 54 -3.20 -15.95 -6.37
N TYR A 55 -3.51 -15.72 -5.11
CA TYR A 55 -4.72 -16.19 -4.44
C TYR A 55 -5.71 -15.03 -4.31
N VAL A 56 -7.00 -15.35 -4.31
CA VAL A 56 -8.09 -14.39 -4.11
C VAL A 56 -8.95 -14.93 -2.98
N SER A 57 -9.22 -14.12 -1.96
CA SER A 57 -10.12 -14.52 -0.87
C SER A 57 -11.51 -14.81 -1.43
N SER A 58 -12.05 -15.97 -1.09
CA SER A 58 -13.40 -16.40 -1.45
C SER A 58 -14.25 -16.43 -0.18
N ASP A 59 -14.59 -15.25 0.34
CA ASP A 59 -15.58 -15.14 1.41
C ASP A 59 -17.00 -15.22 0.84
N ASP A 60 -17.99 -15.49 1.70
CA ASP A 60 -19.40 -15.65 1.34
C ASP A 60 -19.88 -14.51 0.44
N ILE A 61 -20.15 -14.85 -0.83
CA ILE A 61 -20.62 -13.92 -1.85
C ILE A 61 -22.01 -13.44 -1.41
N LYS A 62 -22.12 -12.17 -1.02
CA LYS A 62 -23.42 -11.54 -0.84
C LYS A 62 -24.08 -11.40 -2.22
N GLU A 63 -25.20 -12.08 -2.45
CA GLU A 63 -25.94 -12.09 -3.73
C GLU A 63 -26.34 -10.68 -4.23
N ALA A 64 -26.37 -9.67 -3.36
CA ALA A 64 -26.82 -8.31 -3.66
C ALA A 64 -25.69 -7.29 -3.97
N GLY A 65 -24.48 -7.73 -4.31
CA GLY A 65 -23.32 -6.84 -4.59
C GLY A 65 -22.77 -6.94 -6.01
N TYR A 66 -22.02 -5.91 -6.42
CA TYR A 66 -21.28 -5.93 -7.68
C TYR A 66 -20.12 -6.94 -7.64
N THR A 67 -19.87 -7.61 -8.76
CA THR A 67 -18.70 -8.48 -8.95
C THR A 67 -17.62 -7.74 -9.74
N TYR A 68 -16.40 -7.67 -9.20
CA TYR A 68 -15.30 -6.93 -9.82
C TYR A 68 -14.33 -7.88 -10.53
N ILE A 69 -14.04 -7.59 -11.80
CA ILE A 69 -13.08 -8.37 -12.61
C ILE A 69 -11.82 -7.55 -12.78
N LEU A 70 -10.70 -8.02 -12.21
CA LEU A 70 -9.38 -7.40 -12.33
C LEU A 70 -8.54 -8.13 -13.39
N PRO A 71 -8.11 -7.46 -14.48
CA PRO A 71 -7.25 -8.08 -15.49
C PRO A 71 -5.89 -8.46 -14.93
N LYS A 72 -5.45 -9.69 -15.19
CA LYS A 72 -4.19 -10.23 -14.65
C LYS A 72 -2.97 -9.43 -15.09
N ASN A 73 -2.94 -8.91 -16.31
CA ASN A 73 -1.78 -8.17 -16.84
C ASN A 73 -1.50 -6.90 -16.01
N VAL A 74 -2.53 -6.11 -15.69
CA VAL A 74 -2.36 -4.88 -14.88
C VAL A 74 -2.02 -5.20 -13.44
N LEU A 75 -2.60 -6.27 -12.87
CA LEU A 75 -2.25 -6.75 -11.54
C LEU A 75 -0.78 -7.20 -11.44
N LYS A 76 -0.32 -8.02 -12.40
CA LYS A 76 1.08 -8.47 -12.43
C LYS A 76 2.03 -7.28 -12.55
N LYS A 77 1.72 -6.30 -13.40
CA LYS A 77 2.52 -5.09 -13.52
C LYS A 77 2.54 -4.29 -12.23
N PHE A 78 1.40 -4.13 -11.57
CA PHE A 78 1.26 -3.44 -10.29
C PHE A 78 2.10 -4.10 -9.18
N ILE A 79 2.08 -5.43 -9.09
CA ILE A 79 2.94 -6.19 -8.16
C ILE A 79 4.42 -5.95 -8.47
N VAL A 80 4.83 -5.97 -9.75
CA VAL A 80 6.24 -5.84 -10.14
C VAL A 80 6.84 -4.46 -9.83
N ILE A 81 6.04 -3.38 -9.89
CA ILE A 81 6.52 -2.01 -9.61
C ILE A 81 6.46 -1.63 -8.12
N SER A 82 5.96 -2.54 -7.27
CA SER A 82 5.79 -2.30 -5.84
C SER A 82 7.07 -2.51 -5.04
N ASP A 83 6.95 -2.42 -3.71
CA ASP A 83 8.01 -2.76 -2.77
C ASP A 83 7.44 -3.61 -1.62
N LEU A 84 8.26 -4.50 -1.05
CA LEU A 84 7.84 -5.44 0.00
C LEU A 84 7.52 -4.77 1.35
N ARG A 85 7.85 -3.50 1.54
CA ARG A 85 7.68 -2.78 2.81
C ARG A 85 6.91 -1.48 2.66
N ALA A 86 7.23 -0.64 1.66
CA ALA A 86 6.47 0.59 1.43
C ALA A 86 5.27 0.27 0.54
N GLN A 87 4.07 0.59 1.05
CA GLN A 87 2.85 0.41 0.28
C GLN A 87 2.82 1.35 -0.93
N ILE A 88 2.34 0.83 -2.06
CA ILE A 88 1.93 1.63 -3.21
C ILE A 88 0.45 1.40 -3.47
N ALA A 89 -0.19 2.37 -4.12
CA ALA A 89 -1.61 2.36 -4.46
C ALA A 89 -1.86 2.81 -5.89
N GLY A 90 -3.01 2.40 -6.42
CA GLY A 90 -3.53 2.86 -7.69
C GLY A 90 -5.03 3.06 -7.63
N TYR A 91 -5.55 4.05 -8.33
CA TYR A 91 -6.99 4.24 -8.51
C TYR A 91 -7.53 3.32 -9.59
N LEU A 92 -8.68 2.71 -9.32
CA LEU A 92 -9.34 1.77 -10.20
C LEU A 92 -10.38 2.51 -11.05
N TYR A 93 -10.34 2.30 -12.35
CA TYR A 93 -11.33 2.79 -13.29
C TYR A 93 -11.81 1.64 -14.17
N GLY A 94 -13.10 1.65 -14.50
CA GLY A 94 -13.70 0.58 -15.28
C GLY A 94 -15.10 0.89 -15.75
N VAL A 95 -15.73 -0.13 -16.31
CA VAL A 95 -17.10 -0.07 -16.84
C VAL A 95 -17.83 -1.37 -16.55
N SER A 96 -19.16 -1.33 -16.56
CA SER A 96 -19.95 -2.54 -16.67
C SER A 96 -20.07 -3.00 -18.13
N PRO A 97 -19.99 -4.31 -18.40
CA PRO A 97 -20.39 -4.88 -19.69
C PRO A 97 -21.83 -4.48 -20.05
N SER A 98 -22.11 -4.28 -21.33
CA SER A 98 -23.45 -3.88 -21.82
C SER A 98 -24.54 -4.91 -21.52
N ASP A 99 -24.16 -6.17 -21.40
CA ASP A 99 -25.01 -7.32 -21.13
C ASP A 99 -25.19 -7.61 -19.63
N ASN A 100 -24.30 -7.11 -18.76
CA ASN A 100 -24.36 -7.39 -17.32
C ASN A 100 -23.95 -6.19 -16.44
N PRO A 101 -24.92 -5.39 -15.94
CA PRO A 101 -24.64 -4.23 -15.09
C PRO A 101 -24.14 -4.59 -13.69
N GLN A 102 -24.32 -5.83 -13.23
CA GLN A 102 -23.86 -6.30 -11.91
C GLN A 102 -22.36 -6.64 -11.89
N VAL A 103 -21.71 -6.65 -13.05
CA VAL A 103 -20.27 -6.86 -13.17
C VAL A 103 -19.58 -5.52 -13.40
N LYS A 104 -18.44 -5.32 -12.75
CA LYS A 104 -17.55 -4.17 -12.92
C LYS A 104 -16.20 -4.64 -13.42
N GLU A 105 -15.91 -4.40 -14.69
CA GLU A 105 -14.61 -4.75 -15.27
C GLU A 105 -13.64 -3.60 -15.07
N ILE A 106 -12.60 -3.84 -14.28
CA ILE A 106 -11.50 -2.88 -14.11
C ILE A 106 -10.71 -2.84 -15.42
N ARG A 107 -10.63 -1.67 -16.04
CA ARG A 107 -9.93 -1.48 -17.32
C ARG A 107 -8.63 -0.70 -17.16
N CYS A 108 -8.52 0.13 -16.13
CA CYS A 108 -7.36 0.99 -15.90
C CYS A 108 -6.99 1.06 -14.41
N ILE A 109 -5.68 1.09 -14.15
CA ILE A 109 -5.10 1.45 -12.85
C ILE A 109 -4.31 2.74 -13.05
N VAL A 110 -4.71 3.80 -12.36
CA VAL A 110 -4.02 5.09 -12.39
C VAL A 110 -3.11 5.23 -11.17
N ILE A 111 -1.83 5.50 -11.40
CA ILE A 111 -0.83 5.64 -10.35
C ILE A 111 -0.47 7.12 -10.19
N PRO A 112 -1.05 7.83 -9.22
CA PRO A 112 -0.69 9.22 -8.97
C PRO A 112 0.66 9.32 -8.25
N PRO A 113 1.26 10.53 -8.19
CA PRO A 113 2.41 10.80 -7.31
C PRO A 113 2.07 10.45 -5.86
N GLN A 114 2.87 9.61 -5.22
CA GLN A 114 2.54 9.04 -3.91
C GLN A 114 3.79 8.62 -3.14
N TRP A 115 3.64 8.39 -1.85
CA TRP A 115 4.63 7.72 -1.02
C TRP A 115 3.93 6.86 0.03
N GLY A 116 4.57 5.79 0.47
CA GLY A 116 3.97 4.86 1.43
C GLY A 116 4.87 4.55 2.61
N THR A 117 4.23 4.18 3.70
CA THR A 117 4.85 3.53 4.86
C THR A 117 4.57 2.03 4.78
N HIS A 118 4.84 1.30 5.86
CA HIS A 118 4.48 -0.11 5.97
C HIS A 118 3.01 -0.35 6.35
N GLN A 119 2.30 0.69 6.77
CA GLN A 119 0.92 0.60 7.25
C GLN A 119 -0.08 1.37 6.38
N THR A 120 0.37 2.36 5.62
CA THR A 120 -0.52 3.22 4.84
C THR A 120 0.20 3.85 3.66
N VAL A 121 -0.58 4.42 2.75
CA VAL A 121 -0.13 5.16 1.57
C VAL A 121 -0.67 6.58 1.63
N HIS A 122 0.14 7.53 1.20
CA HIS A 122 -0.22 8.94 1.10
C HIS A 122 -0.44 9.29 -0.36
N LEU A 123 -1.69 9.60 -0.68
CA LEU A 123 -2.16 9.95 -2.01
C LEU A 123 -2.45 11.45 -2.09
N PRO A 124 -2.35 12.07 -3.28
CA PRO A 124 -2.70 13.46 -3.45
C PRO A 124 -4.22 13.62 -3.43
N VAL A 125 -4.67 14.77 -2.95
CA VAL A 125 -6.10 15.12 -2.92
C VAL A 125 -6.66 15.20 -4.34
N VAL A 126 -5.86 15.75 -5.27
CA VAL A 126 -6.24 15.95 -6.67
C VAL A 126 -6.59 14.63 -7.35
N THR A 127 -7.80 14.55 -7.91
CA THR A 127 -8.26 13.44 -8.72
C THR A 127 -7.50 13.35 -10.03
N PRO A 128 -7.14 12.15 -10.52
CA PRO A 128 -6.65 12.00 -11.87
C PRO A 128 -7.68 12.50 -12.89
N GLN A 129 -7.24 13.34 -13.82
CA GLN A 129 -8.04 13.82 -14.95
C GLN A 129 -7.25 13.51 -16.22
N HIS A 130 -7.87 12.79 -17.13
CA HIS A 130 -7.27 12.42 -18.41
C HIS A 130 -8.38 12.01 -19.38
N GLU A 131 -8.22 12.33 -20.67
CA GLU A 131 -9.22 12.05 -21.71
C GLU A 131 -9.61 10.57 -21.75
N LEU A 132 -8.63 9.67 -21.64
CA LEU A 132 -8.84 8.22 -21.58
C LEU A 132 -9.71 7.74 -20.39
N LEU A 133 -9.96 8.57 -19.37
CA LEU A 133 -10.78 8.21 -18.22
C LEU A 133 -12.25 8.62 -18.38
N ASN A 134 -12.59 9.44 -19.38
CA ASN A 134 -13.92 10.03 -19.51
C ASN A 134 -15.04 9.00 -19.70
N ASP A 135 -14.72 7.88 -20.35
CA ASP A 135 -15.68 6.80 -20.62
C ASP A 135 -15.73 5.74 -19.52
N MET A 136 -15.05 5.98 -18.38
CA MET A 136 -14.96 5.03 -17.26
C MET A 136 -15.46 5.65 -15.96
N GLU A 137 -16.03 4.81 -15.09
CA GLU A 137 -16.39 5.21 -13.73
C GLU A 137 -15.27 4.82 -12.74
N PRO A 138 -15.07 5.60 -11.65
CA PRO A 138 -14.15 5.22 -10.59
C PRO A 138 -14.72 4.04 -9.80
N LEU A 139 -13.91 2.99 -9.64
CA LEU A 139 -14.28 1.75 -8.93
C LEU A 139 -13.56 1.60 -7.59
N GLY A 140 -12.88 2.65 -7.13
CA GLY A 140 -12.14 2.62 -5.88
C GLY A 140 -10.63 2.65 -6.07
N TRP A 141 -9.91 1.91 -5.24
CA TRP A 141 -8.45 1.85 -5.27
C TRP A 141 -7.93 0.46 -4.86
N LEU A 142 -6.72 0.16 -5.28
CA LEU A 142 -5.96 -0.99 -4.80
C LEU A 142 -4.66 -0.53 -4.17
N HIS A 143 -4.15 -1.28 -3.19
CA HIS A 143 -2.82 -1.06 -2.65
C HIS A 143 -2.14 -2.37 -2.24
N THR A 144 -0.82 -2.34 -2.21
CA THR A 144 -0.03 -3.45 -1.67
C THR A 144 0.04 -3.38 -0.15
N GLN A 145 -0.01 -4.51 0.55
CA GLN A 145 0.24 -4.59 1.98
C GLN A 145 1.37 -5.59 2.31
N PRO A 146 2.33 -5.24 3.19
CA PRO A 146 3.44 -6.14 3.53
C PRO A 146 3.00 -7.45 4.20
N ASN A 147 1.94 -7.38 5.01
CA ASN A 147 1.39 -8.52 5.72
C ASN A 147 -0.08 -8.69 5.35
N GLU A 148 -0.53 -9.93 5.25
CA GLU A 148 -1.95 -10.25 5.11
C GLU A 148 -2.69 -9.99 6.42
N LEU A 149 -3.82 -9.30 6.33
CA LEU A 149 -4.71 -9.02 7.44
C LEU A 149 -6.04 -9.72 7.20
N PRO A 150 -6.70 -10.27 8.25
CA PRO A 150 -8.01 -10.89 8.12
C PRO A 150 -9.13 -9.87 7.85
N GLN A 151 -8.85 -8.58 8.02
CA GLN A 151 -9.82 -7.49 7.89
C GLN A 151 -9.17 -6.25 7.29
N LEU A 152 -9.99 -5.35 6.74
CA LEU A 152 -9.56 -4.05 6.27
C LEU A 152 -8.94 -3.23 7.42
N SER A 153 -7.81 -2.59 7.17
CA SER A 153 -7.13 -1.83 8.22
C SER A 153 -7.91 -0.54 8.56
N PRO A 154 -7.83 -0.05 9.81
CA PRO A 154 -8.43 1.25 10.17
C PRO A 154 -7.92 2.41 9.31
N GLN A 155 -6.65 2.34 8.88
CA GLN A 155 -6.03 3.31 7.99
C GLN A 155 -6.68 3.30 6.61
N ASP A 156 -7.00 2.12 6.06
CA ASP A 156 -7.67 2.00 4.77
C ASP A 156 -9.12 2.46 4.84
N ILE A 157 -9.84 2.15 5.95
CA ILE A 157 -11.19 2.66 6.19
C ILE A 157 -11.19 4.19 6.19
N THR A 158 -10.27 4.78 6.95
CA THR A 158 -10.12 6.24 7.04
C THR A 158 -9.77 6.85 5.69
N THR A 159 -8.81 6.27 4.98
CA THR A 159 -8.35 6.75 3.67
C THR A 159 -9.46 6.69 2.64
N HIS A 160 -10.16 5.55 2.55
CA HIS A 160 -11.25 5.37 1.60
C HIS A 160 -12.43 6.30 1.88
N ALA A 161 -12.83 6.44 3.15
CA ALA A 161 -13.90 7.36 3.54
C ALA A 161 -13.56 8.82 3.23
N LYS A 162 -12.32 9.25 3.50
CA LYS A 162 -11.84 10.61 3.15
C LYS A 162 -11.85 10.84 1.64
N ILE A 163 -11.33 9.89 0.86
CA ILE A 163 -11.34 9.96 -0.62
C ILE A 163 -12.77 10.08 -1.14
N MET A 164 -13.71 9.28 -0.63
CA MET A 164 -15.12 9.34 -1.02
C MET A 164 -15.78 10.67 -0.62
N SER A 165 -15.45 11.20 0.57
CA SER A 165 -15.98 12.48 1.04
C SER A 165 -15.49 13.66 0.18
N ASP A 166 -14.24 13.60 -0.27
CA ASP A 166 -13.61 14.67 -1.05
C ASP A 166 -13.96 14.57 -2.55
N ARG A 167 -14.50 13.44 -3.01
CA ARG A 167 -14.72 13.14 -4.44
C ARG A 167 -16.15 12.69 -4.70
N PRO A 168 -17.05 13.61 -5.07
CA PRO A 168 -18.45 13.29 -5.35
C PRO A 168 -18.67 12.29 -6.49
N SER A 169 -17.67 12.08 -7.36
CA SER A 169 -17.74 11.10 -8.44
C SER A 169 -17.65 9.64 -7.97
N TRP A 170 -17.25 9.40 -6.71
CA TRP A 170 -17.15 8.07 -6.15
C TRP A 170 -18.49 7.65 -5.52
N ASP A 171 -19.07 6.59 -6.05
CA ASP A 171 -20.29 5.98 -5.53
C ASP A 171 -19.92 4.97 -4.42
N GLY A 172 -20.45 5.16 -3.21
CA GLY A 172 -20.16 4.30 -2.06
C GLY A 172 -20.64 2.86 -2.20
N ASP A 173 -21.57 2.58 -3.12
CA ASP A 173 -21.99 1.21 -3.41
C ASP A 173 -21.11 0.51 -4.45
N LYS A 174 -20.30 1.27 -5.20
CA LYS A 174 -19.43 0.77 -6.27
C LYS A 174 -17.93 0.91 -5.98
N ALA A 175 -17.55 1.79 -5.07
CA ALA A 175 -16.15 2.01 -4.73
C ALA A 175 -15.67 0.91 -3.78
N ILE A 176 -14.56 0.26 -4.13
CA ILE A 176 -13.93 -0.79 -3.30
C ILE A 176 -12.49 -0.46 -2.94
N VAL A 177 -11.99 -1.17 -1.93
CA VAL A 177 -10.56 -1.23 -1.59
C VAL A 177 -10.07 -2.64 -1.86
N ILE A 178 -9.11 -2.78 -2.76
CA ILE A 178 -8.43 -4.07 -2.99
C ILE A 178 -7.09 -4.05 -2.25
N THR A 179 -6.94 -4.95 -1.28
CA THR A 179 -5.65 -5.21 -0.63
C THR A 179 -4.90 -6.28 -1.43
N CYS A 180 -3.62 -6.06 -1.70
CA CYS A 180 -2.72 -7.05 -2.30
C CYS A 180 -1.59 -7.38 -1.33
N SER A 181 -1.75 -8.49 -0.60
CA SER A 181 -0.85 -8.92 0.47
C SER A 181 0.31 -9.74 -0.05
N PHE A 182 1.53 -9.47 0.44
CA PHE A 182 2.69 -10.32 0.17
C PHE A 182 2.81 -11.49 1.14
N THR A 183 2.25 -12.62 0.75
CA THR A 183 2.40 -13.92 1.44
C THR A 183 3.70 -14.63 1.01
N PRO A 184 4.26 -15.61 1.75
CA PRO A 184 5.49 -16.29 1.33
C PRO A 184 5.40 -16.86 -0.11
N GLY A 185 6.27 -16.39 -1.01
CA GLY A 185 6.33 -16.84 -2.42
C GLY A 185 5.12 -16.48 -3.30
N SER A 186 4.14 -15.74 -2.79
CA SER A 186 2.85 -15.51 -3.46
C SER A 186 2.31 -14.10 -3.19
N CYS A 187 1.13 -13.81 -3.73
CA CYS A 187 0.29 -12.67 -3.34
C CYS A 187 -1.12 -13.15 -3.03
N SER A 188 -1.79 -12.52 -2.07
CA SER A 188 -3.20 -12.75 -1.75
C SER A 188 -3.98 -11.45 -1.96
N LEU A 189 -5.13 -11.52 -2.62
CA LEU A 189 -6.00 -10.38 -2.86
C LEU A 189 -7.30 -10.50 -2.09
N THR A 190 -7.73 -9.39 -1.50
CA THR A 190 -9.06 -9.28 -0.88
C THR A 190 -9.68 -7.93 -1.26
N ALA A 191 -10.96 -7.95 -1.61
CA ALA A 191 -11.71 -6.74 -1.94
C ALA A 191 -12.71 -6.42 -0.83
N TYR A 192 -12.74 -5.16 -0.41
CA TYR A 192 -13.61 -4.67 0.65
C TYR A 192 -14.47 -3.52 0.13
N LYS A 193 -15.70 -3.45 0.62
CA LYS A 193 -16.59 -2.30 0.48
C LYS A 193 -16.87 -1.73 1.87
N LEU A 194 -16.85 -0.42 2.02
CA LEU A 194 -17.28 0.19 3.28
C LEU A 194 -18.80 0.03 3.47
N THR A 195 -19.19 -0.22 4.71
CA THR A 195 -20.58 -0.05 5.13
C THR A 195 -20.86 1.44 5.36
N PRO A 196 -22.14 1.87 5.38
CA PRO A 196 -22.49 3.24 5.74
C PRO A 196 -21.93 3.66 7.10
N SER A 197 -21.92 2.75 8.08
CA SER A 197 -21.31 2.98 9.39
C SER A 197 -19.78 3.13 9.33
N GLY A 198 -19.11 2.32 8.51
CA GLY A 198 -17.66 2.41 8.31
C GLY A 198 -17.24 3.69 7.60
N PHE A 199 -18.05 4.16 6.64
CA PHE A 199 -17.85 5.45 6.00
C PHE A 199 -17.96 6.60 7.00
N GLU A 200 -19.01 6.66 7.80
CA GLU A 200 -19.20 7.75 8.75
C GLU A 200 -18.10 7.77 9.82
N TRP A 201 -17.72 6.60 10.33
CA TRP A 201 -16.58 6.48 11.25
C TRP A 201 -15.27 6.96 10.59
N GLY A 202 -14.96 6.48 9.38
CA GLY A 202 -13.71 6.79 8.69
C GLY A 202 -13.56 8.27 8.32
N ARG A 203 -14.68 8.94 8.00
CA ARG A 203 -14.70 10.38 7.68
C ARG A 203 -14.41 11.25 8.91
N GLN A 204 -14.86 10.82 10.10
CA GLN A 204 -14.63 11.54 11.36
C GLN A 204 -13.27 11.21 12.00
N ASN A 205 -12.69 10.07 11.67
CA ASN A 205 -11.44 9.60 12.25
C ASN A 205 -10.25 10.48 11.81
N THR A 206 -9.66 11.20 12.77
CA THR A 206 -8.53 12.12 12.56
C THR A 206 -7.21 11.44 12.86
#